data_AF-A0A1I5Z0E2-F1
#
_entry.id   AF-A0A1I5Z0E2-F1
#
_cell.length_a   1.000
_cell.length_b   1.000
_cell.length_c   1.000
_cell.angle_alpha   90.00
_cell.angle_beta   90.00
_cell.angle_gamma   90.00
#
_symmetry.space_group_name_H-M   'P 1'
#
loop_
_entity.id
_entity.type
_entity.pdbx_description
1 polymer ?
#
loop_
_entity_poly.entity_id
_entity_poly.type
_entity_poly.pdbx_seq_one_letter_code
_entity_poly.pdbx_strand_id
1 'polypeptide(L)'
;MEKVYFVVGENKVADTLEGAMERARNIAAPLNAKRLNRKPPCAIKADHCYDCKSPERICKAVSIFWGKPNSQAFEVVLIHEKLGY
;
A
#
# COMPACT_ATOMS: atom_id res chain seq x y z
N MET A 1 -4.38 -24.07 -12.32
CA MET A 1 -3.42 -23.22 -11.56
C MET A 1 -3.97 -21.82 -11.48
N GLU A 2 -3.91 -21.20 -10.32
CA GLU A 2 -4.32 -19.81 -10.13
C GLU A 2 -3.20 -18.86 -10.60
N LYS A 3 -3.57 -17.63 -10.96
CA LYS A 3 -2.63 -16.58 -11.40
C LYS A 3 -2.88 -15.31 -10.58
N VAL A 4 -1.81 -14.68 -10.12
CA VAL A 4 -1.87 -13.45 -9.33
C VAL A 4 -1.66 -12.25 -10.24
N TYR A 5 -2.56 -11.27 -10.14
CA TYR A 5 -2.45 -9.99 -10.83
C TYR A 5 -2.23 -8.87 -9.82
N PHE A 6 -1.17 -8.10 -10.01
CA PHE A 6 -0.97 -6.83 -9.34
C PHE A 6 -1.46 -5.71 -10.25
N VAL A 7 -2.62 -5.13 -9.92
CA VAL A 7 -3.20 -4.01 -10.69
C VAL A 7 -2.84 -2.71 -9.99
N VAL A 8 -1.99 -1.90 -10.62
CA VAL A 8 -1.33 -0.75 -10.00
C VAL A 8 -1.50 0.49 -10.88
N GLY A 9 -2.06 1.56 -10.30
CA GLY A 9 -2.13 2.87 -10.96
C GLY A 9 -0.79 3.61 -10.91
N GLU A 10 -0.56 4.50 -11.87
CA GLU A 10 0.69 5.28 -12.00
C GLU A 10 1.07 6.01 -10.71
N ASN A 11 0.07 6.42 -9.92
CA ASN A 11 0.26 7.14 -8.68
C ASN A 11 0.98 6.31 -7.62
N LYS A 12 1.19 5.00 -7.80
CA LYS A 12 1.85 4.07 -6.87
C LYS A 12 3.28 3.70 -7.26
N VAL A 13 3.78 4.19 -8.40
CA VAL A 13 5.17 4.00 -8.83
C VAL A 13 6.07 5.03 -8.14
N ALA A 14 7.25 4.61 -7.71
CA ALA A 14 8.26 5.48 -7.11
C ALA A 14 9.65 5.05 -7.57
N ASP A 15 10.58 6.00 -7.60
CA ASP A 15 11.95 5.78 -8.10
C ASP A 15 12.80 4.93 -7.16
N THR A 16 12.47 4.93 -5.86
CA THR A 16 13.20 4.20 -4.82
C THR A 16 12.27 3.43 -3.89
N LEU A 17 12.83 2.42 -3.22
CA LEU A 17 12.11 1.67 -2.19
C LEU A 17 11.68 2.59 -1.05
N GLU A 18 12.54 3.52 -0.64
CA GLU A 18 12.26 4.52 0.39
C GLU A 18 11.07 5.39 -0.03
N GLY A 19 11.04 5.88 -1.27
CA GLY A 19 9.93 6.67 -1.80
C GLY A 19 8.61 5.88 -1.86
N ALA A 20 8.68 4.61 -2.27
CA ALA A 20 7.52 3.72 -2.26
C ALA A 20 6.99 3.51 -0.82
N MET A 21 7.89 3.30 0.14
CA MET A 21 7.55 3.13 1.56
C MET A 21 6.96 4.41 2.15
N GLU A 22 7.53 5.56 1.85
CA GLU A 22 7.06 6.86 2.33
C GLU A 22 5.62 7.12 1.87
N ARG A 23 5.36 6.95 0.56
CA ARG A 23 4.02 7.05 -0.01
C ARG A 23 3.05 6.04 0.61
N ALA A 24 3.45 4.78 0.74
CA ALA A 24 2.61 3.74 1.32
C ALA A 24 2.22 4.05 2.78
N ARG A 25 3.17 4.55 3.58
CA ARG A 25 2.96 4.85 5.00
C ARG A 25 2.21 6.14 5.23
N ASN A 26 2.49 7.19 4.46
CA ASN A 26 1.98 8.54 4.72
C ASN A 26 0.79 8.95 3.85
N ILE A 27 0.50 8.24 2.75
CA ILE A 27 -0.64 8.54 1.88
C ILE A 27 -1.63 7.37 1.86
N ALA A 28 -1.19 6.20 1.42
CA ALA A 28 -2.10 5.07 1.20
C ALA A 28 -2.68 4.52 2.51
N ALA A 29 -1.85 4.26 3.51
CA ALA A 29 -2.30 3.67 4.77
C ALA A 29 -3.27 4.58 5.56
N PRO A 30 -3.04 5.90 5.71
CA PRO A 30 -3.98 6.80 6.39
C PRO A 30 -5.34 6.86 5.68
N LEU A 31 -5.34 7.04 4.35
CA LEU A 31 -6.57 7.09 3.55
C LEU A 31 -7.33 5.76 3.59
N ASN A 32 -6.63 4.63 3.50
CA ASN A 32 -7.26 3.31 3.57
C ASN A 32 -7.82 3.02 4.97
N ALA A 33 -7.11 3.40 6.03
CA ALA A 33 -7.58 3.25 7.41
C ALA A 33 -8.85 4.09 7.65
N LYS A 34 -8.89 5.31 7.12
CA LYS A 34 -10.07 6.17 7.14
C LYS A 34 -11.24 5.56 6.38
N ARG A 35 -11.02 5.05 5.15
CA ARG A 35 -12.05 4.34 4.36
C ARG A 35 -12.62 3.14 5.10
N LEU A 36 -11.79 2.42 5.86
CA LEU A 36 -12.19 1.27 6.66
C LEU A 36 -12.81 1.65 8.03
N ASN A 37 -13.05 2.94 8.28
CA ASN A 37 -13.59 3.46 9.55
C ASN A 37 -12.79 3.03 10.79
N ARG A 38 -11.48 2.86 10.64
CA ARG A 38 -10.58 2.58 11.77
C ARG A 38 -10.21 3.88 12.47
N LYS A 39 -9.86 3.78 13.76
CA LYS A 39 -9.51 4.94 14.58
C LYS A 39 -8.02 5.03 15.02
N PRO A 40 -7.01 4.62 14.22
CA PRO A 40 -5.63 5.01 14.51
C PRO A 40 -5.45 6.53 14.29
N PRO A 41 -4.44 7.16 14.90
CA PRO A 41 -4.21 8.61 14.82
C PRO A 41 -4.10 9.13 13.38
N CYS A 42 -3.48 8.36 12.48
CA CYS A 42 -3.36 8.74 11.07
C CYS A 42 -4.69 8.80 10.32
N ALA A 43 -5.67 7.97 10.70
CA ALA A 43 -7.00 7.98 10.08
C ALA A 43 -7.88 9.12 10.63
N ILE A 44 -7.77 9.40 11.94
CA ILE A 44 -8.53 10.46 12.60
C ILE A 44 -8.12 11.83 12.07
N LYS A 45 -6.80 12.08 12.00
CA LYS A 45 -6.24 13.35 11.53
C LYS A 45 -6.16 13.45 10.00
N ALA A 46 -6.18 12.30 9.32
CA ALA A 46 -6.19 12.18 7.87
C ALA A 46 -5.02 12.92 7.18
N ASP A 47 -3.82 12.83 7.76
CA ASP A 47 -2.63 13.59 7.35
C ASP A 47 -1.43 12.69 7.02
N HIS A 48 -0.82 12.01 8.01
CA HIS A 48 0.41 11.25 7.85
C HIS A 48 0.53 10.08 8.84
N CYS A 49 1.60 9.28 8.71
CA CYS A 49 1.90 8.16 9.59
C CYS A 49 2.53 8.65 10.91
N TYR A 50 1.99 8.18 12.04
CA TYR A 50 2.51 8.48 13.38
C TYR A 50 3.35 7.34 13.98
N ASP A 51 3.75 6.36 13.16
CA ASP A 51 4.34 5.09 13.61
C ASP A 51 3.60 4.46 14.81
N CYS A 52 2.26 4.49 14.75
CA CYS A 52 1.44 4.21 15.92
C CYS A 52 1.44 2.72 16.31
N LYS A 53 1.15 2.47 17.59
CA LYS A 53 0.87 1.13 18.15
C LYS A 53 -0.62 0.90 18.40
N SER A 54 -1.49 1.61 17.69
CA SER A 54 -2.94 1.46 17.87
C SER A 54 -3.36 -0.01 17.66
N PRO A 55 -4.25 -0.56 18.51
CA PRO A 55 -4.81 -1.89 18.29
C PRO A 55 -5.55 -1.98 16.94
N GLU A 56 -6.08 -0.85 16.45
CA GLU A 56 -6.79 -0.73 15.16
C GLU A 56 -5.87 -0.44 13.95
N ARG A 57 -4.53 -0.48 14.13
CA ARG A 57 -3.57 -0.31 13.04
C ARG A 57 -3.78 -1.37 11.96
N ILE A 58 -3.92 -0.94 10.70
CA ILE A 58 -4.04 -1.85 9.54
C ILE A 58 -2.70 -2.14 8.85
N CYS A 59 -1.74 -1.22 8.91
CA CYS A 59 -0.46 -1.32 8.22
C CYS A 59 0.60 -2.07 9.05
N LYS A 60 0.34 -3.34 9.38
CA LYS A 60 1.21 -4.15 10.27
C LYS A 60 2.32 -4.91 9.53
N ALA A 61 2.18 -5.13 8.24
CA ALA A 61 3.11 -5.92 7.44
C ALA A 61 3.49 -5.21 6.14
N VAL A 62 4.67 -5.53 5.65
CA VAL A 62 5.21 -5.10 4.35
C VAL A 62 5.71 -6.35 3.65
N SER A 63 5.41 -6.49 2.36
CA SER A 63 5.92 -7.57 1.52
C SER A 63 6.72 -6.98 0.36
N ILE A 64 7.94 -7.49 0.17
CA ILE A 64 8.84 -7.09 -0.90
C ILE A 64 9.12 -8.32 -1.75
N PHE A 65 8.90 -8.20 -3.06
CA PHE A 65 9.20 -9.25 -4.03
C PHE A 65 10.46 -8.86 -4.80
N TRP A 66 11.57 -9.56 -4.57
CA TRP A 66 12.80 -9.40 -5.36
C TRP A 66 12.68 -9.98 -6.78
N GLY A 67 11.73 -10.89 -6.98
CA GLY A 67 11.44 -11.53 -8.26
C GLY A 67 10.16 -12.34 -8.20
N LYS A 68 9.77 -12.91 -9.35
CA LYS A 68 8.57 -13.74 -9.48
C LYS A 68 8.73 -15.06 -8.70
N PRO A 69 7.82 -15.41 -7.77
CA PRO A 69 7.84 -16.72 -7.13
C PRO A 69 7.69 -17.87 -8.15
N ASN A 70 8.23 -19.05 -7.81
CA ASN A 70 8.21 -20.22 -8.70
C ASN A 70 6.90 -21.02 -8.63
N SER A 71 6.04 -20.76 -7.64
CA SER A 71 4.83 -21.56 -7.39
C SER A 71 3.73 -21.36 -8.44
N GLN A 72 3.58 -20.15 -8.97
CA GLN A 72 2.51 -19.81 -9.91
C GLN A 72 2.87 -18.61 -10.79
N ALA A 73 1.97 -18.28 -11.72
CA ALA A 73 2.11 -17.10 -12.57
C ALA A 73 1.79 -15.83 -11.79
N PHE A 74 2.58 -14.78 -12.03
CA PHE A 74 2.34 -13.43 -11.53
C PHE A 74 2.44 -12.46 -12.70
N GLU A 75 1.57 -11.46 -12.72
CA GLU A 75 1.57 -10.39 -13.71
C GLU A 75 1.35 -9.03 -13.03
N VAL A 76 2.10 -8.02 -13.46
CA VAL A 76 1.91 -6.64 -13.03
C VAL A 76 1.25 -5.88 -14.17
N VAL A 77 0.06 -5.33 -13.92
CA VAL A 77 -0.67 -4.49 -14.85
C VAL A 77 -0.56 -3.04 -14.37
N LEU A 78 0.21 -2.24 -15.09
CA LEU A 78 0.35 -0.81 -14.84
C LEU A 78 -0.72 -0.05 -15.62
N ILE A 79 -1.51 0.74 -14.92
CA ILE A 79 -2.56 1.59 -15.51
C ILE A 79 -2.09 3.04 -15.43
N HIS A 80 -2.12 3.73 -16.57
CA HIS A 80 -1.75 5.16 -16.67
C HIS A 80 -2.85 6.09 -16.14
N GLU A 81 -3.32 5.81 -14.93
CA GLU A 81 -4.34 6.56 -14.21
C GLU A 81 -4.07 6.55 -12.71
N LYS A 82 -4.53 7.59 -12.02
CA LYS A 82 -4.42 7.70 -10.55
C LYS A 82 -5.53 6.89 -9.89
N LEU A 83 -5.22 5.65 -9.48
CA LEU A 83 -6.19 4.71 -8.91
C LEU A 83 -5.93 4.43 -7.42
N GLY A 84 -7.01 4.46 -6.63
CA GLY A 84 -6.96 4.23 -5.18
C GLY A 84 -6.28 5.38 -4.43
N TYR A 85 -5.47 5.03 -3.43
CA TYR A 85 -4.78 5.96 -2.53
C TYR A 85 -3.28 5.65 -2.44
#